data_AF-A0A4Y2D5X0-F1
#
_entry.id   AF-A0A4Y2D5X0-F1
#
_cell.length_a   1.000
_cell.length_b   1.000
_cell.length_c   1.000
_cell.angle_alpha   90.00
_cell.angle_beta   90.00
_cell.angle_gamma   90.00
#
_symmetry.space_group_name_H-M   'P 1'
#
loop_
_entity.id
_entity.type
_entity.pdbx_description
1 polymer ?
#
loop_
_entity_poly.entity_id
_entity_poly.type
_entity_poly.pdbx_seq_one_letter_code
_entity_poly.pdbx_strand_id
1 'polypeptide(L)'
;MVNPLNTNTNEINIGPFGINAGSLQMQLLDLKTKDLWSGKFTELKSKLEELEIQKCMHIAQHKWTALKEIPRVEALIFGAWNSLPECYSEVKKLVYGVLTIFGSTY
;
A
#
# COMPACT_ATOMS: atom_id res chain seq x y z
N MET A 1 -14.82 -7.18 21.18
CA MET A 1 -13.92 -6.31 20.38
C MET A 1 -13.41 -7.16 19.23
N VAL A 2 -13.95 -6.97 18.03
CA VAL A 2 -13.52 -7.70 16.82
C VAL A 2 -12.16 -7.15 16.43
N ASN A 3 -11.18 -8.03 16.18
CA ASN A 3 -9.88 -7.63 15.70
C ASN A 3 -10.06 -6.94 14.32
N PRO A 4 -9.63 -5.67 14.14
CA PRO A 4 -9.76 -4.96 12.86
C PRO A 4 -9.03 -5.68 11.70
N LEU A 5 -8.08 -6.55 12.03
CA LEU A 5 -7.34 -7.38 11.06
C LEU A 5 -8.09 -8.67 10.65
N ASN A 6 -9.22 -8.98 11.29
CA ASN A 6 -10.06 -10.15 10.99
C ASN A 6 -11.43 -9.75 10.39
N THR A 7 -11.56 -8.51 9.93
CA THR A 7 -12.79 -8.04 9.31
C THR A 7 -12.97 -8.72 7.96
N ASN A 8 -14.14 -9.32 7.73
CA ASN A 8 -14.42 -9.91 6.44
C ASN A 8 -14.44 -8.81 5.36
N THR A 9 -14.11 -9.16 4.11
CA THR A 9 -14.11 -8.18 3.00
C THR A 9 -15.50 -7.58 2.72
N ASN A 10 -16.57 -8.17 3.24
CA ASN A 10 -17.94 -7.69 3.08
C ASN A 10 -18.31 -6.59 4.11
N GLU A 11 -17.52 -6.43 5.17
CA GLU A 11 -17.71 -5.47 6.27
C GLU A 11 -16.85 -4.21 6.11
N ILE A 12 -15.98 -4.15 5.09
CA ILE A 12 -15.22 -2.94 4.78
C ILE A 12 -16.23 -1.87 4.30
N ASN A 13 -16.42 -0.81 5.08
CA ASN A 13 -17.25 0.32 4.68
C ASN A 13 -16.55 1.10 3.55
N ILE A 14 -16.88 0.75 2.31
CA ILE A 14 -16.33 1.37 1.10
C ILE A 14 -17.14 2.58 0.59
N GLY A 15 -18.30 2.85 1.21
CA GLY A 15 -19.18 3.97 0.86
C GLY A 15 -18.48 5.35 0.79
N PRO A 16 -17.58 5.68 1.73
CA PRO A 16 -16.84 6.95 1.71
C PRO A 16 -15.92 7.14 0.49
N PHE A 17 -15.53 6.06 -0.19
CA PHE A 17 -14.58 6.10 -1.29
C PHE A 17 -15.24 6.05 -2.68
N GLY A 18 -16.58 5.95 -2.74
CA GLY A 18 -17.31 5.85 -4.01
C GLY A 18 -16.96 4.58 -4.80
N ILE A 19 -16.62 3.50 -4.10
CA ILE A 19 -16.15 2.25 -4.70
C ILE A 19 -17.32 1.32 -5.02
N ASN A 20 -17.27 0.67 -6.19
CA ASN A 20 -18.24 -0.36 -6.54
C ASN A 20 -17.85 -1.71 -5.90
N ALA A 21 -18.67 -2.21 -4.97
CA ALA A 21 -18.41 -3.45 -4.23
C ALA A 21 -18.20 -4.68 -5.12
N GLY A 22 -19.05 -4.86 -6.14
CA GLY A 22 -18.97 -6.02 -7.04
C GLY A 22 -17.72 -6.00 -7.91
N SER A 23 -17.37 -4.83 -8.45
CA SER A 23 -16.13 -4.63 -9.21
C SER A 23 -14.90 -4.81 -8.32
N LEU A 24 -14.92 -4.29 -7.09
CA LEU A 24 -13.83 -4.48 -6.13
C LEU A 24 -13.61 -5.97 -5.82
N GLN A 25 -14.68 -6.73 -5.56
CA GLN A 25 -14.59 -8.15 -5.29
C GLN A 25 -14.00 -8.92 -6.48
N MET A 26 -14.45 -8.65 -7.71
CA MET A 26 -13.90 -9.28 -8.91
C MET A 26 -12.42 -8.93 -9.12
N GLN A 27 -12.05 -7.66 -8.93
CA GLN A 27 -10.66 -7.20 -9.04
C GLN A 27 -9.76 -7.86 -7.98
N LEU A 28 -10.22 -7.98 -6.73
CA LEU A 28 -9.48 -8.64 -5.66
C LEU A 28 -9.30 -10.14 -5.92
N LEU A 29 -10.33 -10.81 -6.46
CA LEU A 29 -10.24 -12.22 -6.82
C LEU A 29 -9.20 -12.44 -7.93
N ASP A 30 -9.26 -11.65 -9.01
CA ASP A 30 -8.31 -11.71 -10.11
C ASP A 30 -6.88 -11.38 -9.63
N LEU A 31 -6.72 -10.34 -8.80
CA LEU A 31 -5.44 -9.95 -8.21
C LEU A 31 -4.83 -11.08 -7.37
N LYS A 32 -5.65 -11.78 -6.58
CA LYS A 32 -5.22 -12.91 -5.75
C LYS A 32 -4.72 -14.10 -6.58
N THR A 33 -5.31 -14.33 -7.76
CA THR A 33 -4.99 -15.47 -8.62
C THR A 33 -3.79 -15.24 -9.55
N LYS A 34 -3.33 -13.99 -9.68
CA LYS A 34 -2.23 -13.64 -10.58
C LYS A 34 -0.89 -13.62 -9.84
N ASP A 35 -0.04 -14.60 -10.16
CA ASP A 35 1.33 -14.71 -9.66
C ASP A 35 2.22 -13.49 -9.99
N LEU A 36 1.85 -12.72 -11.02
CA LEU A 36 2.56 -11.50 -11.38
C LEU A 36 2.57 -10.47 -10.24
N TRP A 37 1.48 -10.41 -9.45
CA TRP A 37 1.35 -9.42 -8.38
C TRP A 37 1.98 -9.89 -7.07
N SER A 38 1.99 -11.19 -6.79
CA SER A 38 2.71 -11.71 -5.62
C SER A 38 4.21 -11.37 -5.72
N GLY A 39 4.79 -11.45 -6.92
CA GLY A 39 6.16 -10.98 -7.19
C GLY A 39 6.35 -9.49 -6.91
N LYS A 40 5.50 -8.63 -7.47
CA LYS A 40 5.58 -7.17 -7.26
C LYS A 40 5.37 -6.74 -5.81
N PHE A 41 4.45 -7.39 -5.08
CA PHE A 41 4.24 -7.11 -3.65
C PHE A 41 5.40 -7.61 -2.80
N THR A 42 6.01 -8.74 -3.16
CA THR A 42 7.23 -9.23 -2.50
C THR A 42 8.37 -8.24 -2.71
N GLU A 43 8.56 -7.76 -3.94
CA GLU A 43 9.57 -6.74 -4.26
C GLU A 43 9.32 -5.43 -3.49
N LEU A 44 8.07 -4.95 -3.45
CA LEU A 44 7.71 -3.77 -2.66
C LEU A 44 8.04 -3.97 -1.18
N LYS A 45 7.68 -5.12 -0.62
CA LYS A 45 7.99 -5.46 0.78
C LYS A 45 9.50 -5.41 1.04
N SER A 46 10.32 -6.05 0.20
CA SER A 46 11.77 -6.03 0.34
C SER A 46 12.34 -4.61 0.24
N LYS A 47 11.83 -3.78 -0.66
CA LYS A 47 12.23 -2.35 -0.76
C LYS A 47 11.89 -1.57 0.51
N LEU A 48 10.73 -1.82 1.11
CA LEU A 48 10.35 -1.18 2.37
C LEU A 48 11.23 -1.62 3.55
N GLU A 49 11.55 -2.91 3.63
CA GLU A 49 12.48 -3.46 4.62
C GLU A 49 13.88 -2.85 4.48
N GLU A 50 14.41 -2.81 3.25
CA GLU A 50 15.71 -2.20 2.97
C GLU A 50 15.75 -0.72 3.33
N LEU A 51 14.69 0.02 3.00
CA LEU A 51 14.58 1.45 3.34
C LEU A 51 14.62 1.68 4.86
N GLU A 52 13.96 0.83 5.63
CA GLU A 52 13.97 0.92 7.10
C GLU A 52 15.36 0.59 7.68
N ILE A 53 16.04 -0.41 7.14
CA ILE A 53 17.42 -0.74 7.49
C ILE A 53 18.34 0.45 7.19
N GLN A 54 18.22 1.06 6.01
CA GLN A 54 19.01 2.24 5.63
C GLN A 54 18.75 3.43 6.56
N LYS A 55 17.48 3.72 6.90
CA LYS A 55 17.14 4.77 7.88
C LYS A 55 17.84 4.53 9.21
N CYS A 56 17.75 3.31 9.73
CA CYS A 56 18.39 2.94 10.99
C CYS A 56 19.92 3.12 10.94
N MET A 57 20.57 2.67 9.86
CA MET A 57 22.02 2.86 9.65
C MET A 57 22.40 4.34 9.59
N HIS A 58 21.64 5.18 8.89
CA HIS A 58 21.93 6.61 8.79
C HIS A 58 21.74 7.35 10.12
N ILE A 59 20.75 6.97 10.92
CA ILE A 59 20.55 7.49 12.28
C ILE A 59 21.75 7.10 13.17
N ALA A 60 22.14 5.82 13.15
CA ALA A 60 23.28 5.32 13.93
C ALA A 60 24.61 6.00 13.55
N GLN A 61 24.75 6.42 12.29
CA GLN A 61 25.92 7.13 11.78
C GLN A 61 25.80 8.66 11.86
N HIS A 62 24.72 9.21 12.43
CA HIS A 62 24.41 10.64 12.49
C HIS A 62 24.45 11.36 11.11
N LYS A 63 24.12 10.65 10.03
CA LYS A 63 24.11 11.17 8.66
C LYS A 63 22.77 11.83 8.33
N TRP A 64 22.49 12.96 8.97
CA TRP A 64 21.21 13.67 8.85
C TRP A 64 20.90 14.17 7.43
N THR A 65 21.92 14.50 6.65
CA THR A 65 21.75 14.91 5.25
C THR A 65 21.34 13.74 4.37
N ALA A 66 21.98 12.57 4.51
CA ALA A 66 21.61 11.36 3.79
C ALA A 66 20.21 10.87 4.16
N LEU A 67 19.81 11.00 5.43
CA LEU A 67 18.47 10.64 5.90
C LEU A 67 17.36 11.43 5.19
N LYS A 68 17.61 12.71 4.86
CA LYS A 68 16.63 13.57 4.15
C LYS A 68 16.41 13.15 2.69
N GLU A 69 17.41 12.53 2.08
CA GLU A 69 17.35 12.05 0.69
C GLU A 69 16.65 10.69 0.55
N ILE A 70 16.38 10.00 1.67
CA ILE A 70 15.71 8.70 1.63
C ILE A 70 14.27 8.87 1.12
N PRO A 71 13.85 8.08 0.12
CA PRO A 71 12.48 8.10 -0.38
C PRO A 71 11.44 7.89 0.73
N ARG A 72 10.32 8.59 0.62
CA ARG A 72 9.18 8.36 1.50
C ARG A 72 8.56 6.99 1.24
N VAL A 73 8.14 6.32 2.30
CA VAL A 73 7.48 5.00 2.23
C VAL A 73 6.22 5.09 1.36
N GLU A 74 5.47 6.18 1.52
CA GLU A 74 4.27 6.46 0.75
C GLU A 74 4.57 6.52 -0.74
N ALA A 75 5.68 7.16 -1.15
CA ALA A 75 6.04 7.29 -2.56
C ALA A 75 6.30 5.92 -3.22
N LEU A 76 6.94 4.99 -2.50
CA LEU A 76 7.17 3.63 -2.98
C LEU A 76 5.87 2.85 -3.10
N ILE A 77 4.99 2.97 -2.10
CA ILE A 77 3.67 2.35 -2.10
C ILE A 77 2.84 2.90 -3.27
N PHE A 78 2.72 4.22 -3.40
CA PHE A 78 1.99 4.87 -4.50
C PHE A 78 2.54 4.46 -5.87
N GLY A 79 3.86 4.38 -6.05
CA GLY A 79 4.46 3.93 -7.31
C GLY A 79 4.06 2.50 -7.67
N ALA A 80 4.11 1.58 -6.70
CA ALA A 80 3.73 0.19 -6.92
C ALA A 80 2.25 0.04 -7.30
N TRP A 81 1.34 0.70 -6.57
CA TRP A 81 -0.10 0.65 -6.85
C TRP A 81 -0.50 1.40 -8.13
N ASN A 82 0.16 2.50 -8.48
CA ASN A 82 -0.05 3.18 -9.77
C ASN A 82 0.35 2.32 -10.97
N SER A 83 1.30 1.40 -10.79
CA SER A 83 1.71 0.44 -11.84
C SER A 83 0.64 -0.62 -12.15
N LEU A 84 -0.43 -0.71 -11.35
CA LEU A 84 -1.57 -1.57 -11.66
C LEU A 84 -2.26 -1.08 -12.94
N PRO A 85 -2.73 -1.99 -13.81
CA PRO A 85 -3.63 -1.62 -14.90
C PRO A 85 -4.89 -0.90 -14.40
N GLU A 86 -5.50 -0.09 -15.27
CA GLU A 86 -6.75 0.61 -14.98
C GLU A 86 -7.94 -0.31 -14.68
N CYS A 87 -7.86 -1.58 -15.10
CA CYS A 87 -8.86 -2.58 -14.72
C CYS A 87 -8.88 -2.86 -13.20
N TYR A 88 -7.91 -2.38 -12.42
CA TYR A 88 -7.87 -2.43 -10.95
C TYR A 88 -8.18 -1.08 -10.29
N SER A 89 -8.90 -0.19 -10.99
CA SER A 89 -9.20 1.17 -10.52
C SER A 89 -9.91 1.21 -9.15
N GLU A 90 -10.75 0.24 -8.83
CA GLU A 90 -11.45 0.19 -7.54
C GLU A 90 -10.49 -0.16 -6.39
N VAL A 91 -9.56 -1.09 -6.65
CA VAL A 91 -8.48 -1.41 -5.70
C VAL A 91 -7.56 -0.20 -5.50
N LYS A 92 -7.22 0.53 -6.57
CA LYS A 92 -6.43 1.78 -6.46
C LYS A 92 -7.16 2.83 -5.61
N LYS A 93 -8.46 3.06 -5.85
CA LYS A 93 -9.28 4.00 -5.05
C LYS A 93 -9.29 3.63 -3.57
N LEU A 94 -9.41 2.33 -3.25
CA LEU A 94 -9.38 1.86 -1.86
C LEU A 94 -8.05 2.21 -1.20
N VAL A 95 -6.94 1.87 -1.85
CA VAL A 95 -5.59 2.12 -1.31
C VAL A 95 -5.34 3.62 -1.14
N TYR A 96 -5.72 4.44 -2.12
CA TYR A 96 -5.56 5.89 -2.01
C TYR A 96 -6.46 6.50 -0.94
N GLY A 97 -7.68 5.98 -0.78
CA GLY A 97 -8.57 6.36 0.31
C GLY A 97 -7.97 6.07 1.69
N VAL A 98 -7.46 4.84 1.88
CA VAL A 98 -6.79 4.42 3.12
C VAL A 98 -5.52 5.25 3.36
N LEU A 99 -4.66 5.40 2.35
CA LEU A 99 -3.44 6.22 2.44
C LEU A 99 -3.76 7.69 2.71
N THR A 100 -4.87 8.22 2.21
CA THR A 100 -5.27 9.59 2.54
C THR A 100 -5.67 9.69 4.01
N ILE A 101 -6.43 8.73 4.55
CA ILE A 101 -6.82 8.73 5.97
C ILE A 101 -5.60 8.64 6.89
N PHE A 102 -4.67 7.71 6.61
CA PHE A 102 -3.52 7.48 7.48
C PHE A 102 -2.31 8.38 7.18
N GLY A 103 -2.14 8.80 5.93
CA GLY A 103 -1.07 9.70 5.47
C GLY A 103 -1.34 11.17 5.75
N SER A 104 -2.58 11.56 6.07
CA SER A 104 -2.91 12.91 6.56
C SER A 104 -2.43 13.18 7.99
N THR A 105 -1.79 12.19 8.64
CA THR A 105 -1.43 12.23 10.07
C THR A 105 0.07 12.39 10.34
N TYR A 106 0.91 12.64 9.32
CA TYR A 106 2.37 12.84 9.48
C TYR A 106 2.88 14.13 8.84
#